data_AF-A0A935GXH0-F1
#
_entry.id   AF-A0A935GXH0-F1
#
_cell.length_a   1.000
_cell.length_b   1.000
_cell.length_c   1.000
_cell.angle_alpha   90.00
_cell.angle_beta   90.00
_cell.angle_gamma   90.00
#
_symmetry.space_group_name_H-M   'P 1'
#
loop_
_entity.id
_entity.type
_entity.pdbx_description
1 polymer ?
#
loop_
_entity_poly.entity_id
_entity_poly.type
_entity_poly.pdbx_seq_one_letter_code
_entity_poly.pdbx_strand_id
1 'polypeptide(L)'
;MSEFELGGPRVNMMAAHFQDEAYFAGQHAVDTKAFTGKGISAQIRDAEAAMQEVVDDMERVRVLLLDYQVYGMILIFHHRKTGQVSLRWRNQFLHKHVTFTVVEEELQKHGSDVVEWYGKVNDAVNGFNKKYLVAANERKRLLVLKEQPKRATFNK
;
A
#
# COMPACT_ATOMS: atom_id res chain seq x y z
N MET A 1 -13.60 -55.39 -12.96
CA MET A 1 -14.06 -55.81 -14.31
C MET A 1 -15.48 -55.31 -14.49
N SER A 2 -15.92 -55.17 -15.74
CA SER A 2 -17.06 -54.36 -16.21
C SER A 2 -18.37 -55.13 -16.40
N GLU A 3 -19.49 -54.40 -16.34
CA GLU A 3 -20.80 -54.57 -17.04
C GLU A 3 -21.69 -53.40 -16.51
N PHE A 4 -22.36 -52.48 -17.23
CA PHE A 4 -23.05 -52.45 -18.55
C PHE A 4 -24.05 -53.62 -18.68
N GLU A 5 -25.38 -53.47 -18.82
CA GLU A 5 -26.32 -52.34 -19.01
C GLU A 5 -27.65 -52.58 -18.22
N LEU A 6 -28.80 -51.88 -18.31
CA LEU A 6 -29.34 -50.76 -19.13
C LEU A 6 -30.52 -50.11 -18.35
N GLY A 7 -30.93 -48.85 -18.63
CA GLY A 7 -32.20 -48.32 -18.09
C GLY A 7 -32.41 -46.80 -18.13
N GLY A 8 -32.70 -46.22 -19.30
CA GLY A 8 -33.04 -44.80 -19.43
C GLY A 8 -34.56 -44.54 -19.55
N PRO A 9 -35.07 -43.35 -19.12
CA PRO A 9 -36.41 -42.90 -19.46
C PRO A 9 -36.41 -41.90 -20.64
N ARG A 10 -36.98 -42.37 -21.75
CA ARG A 10 -37.65 -41.64 -22.85
C ARG A 10 -37.48 -40.12 -22.95
N VAL A 11 -36.79 -39.71 -24.02
CA VAL A 11 -36.87 -38.38 -24.64
C VAL A 11 -38.33 -38.05 -24.99
N ASN A 12 -38.82 -36.88 -24.62
CA ASN A 12 -40.04 -36.33 -25.20
C ASN A 12 -39.66 -35.32 -26.29
N MET A 13 -39.72 -35.75 -27.55
CA MET A 13 -39.56 -34.86 -28.70
C MET A 13 -40.81 -33.99 -28.84
N MET A 14 -40.67 -32.66 -28.71
CA MET A 14 -41.51 -31.74 -29.47
C MET A 14 -40.80 -30.44 -29.84
N ALA A 15 -40.99 -30.06 -31.11
CA ALA A 15 -40.77 -28.75 -31.70
C ALA A 15 -39.39 -28.10 -31.50
N ALA A 16 -38.49 -28.40 -32.44
CA ALA A 16 -37.44 -27.46 -32.81
C ALA A 16 -38.07 -26.15 -33.33
N HIS A 17 -37.48 -25.01 -32.99
CA HIS A 17 -37.45 -23.86 -33.87
C HIS A 17 -35.98 -23.48 -34.10
N PHE A 18 -35.54 -23.67 -35.34
CA PHE A 18 -34.28 -23.13 -35.82
C PHE A 18 -34.33 -21.61 -35.83
N GLN A 19 -33.28 -20.96 -35.35
CA GLN A 19 -32.60 -19.95 -36.15
C GLN A 19 -31.13 -19.85 -35.70
N ASP A 20 -30.23 -20.06 -36.67
CA ASP A 20 -28.81 -19.77 -36.57
C ASP A 20 -28.55 -18.26 -36.37
N GLU A 21 -27.27 -17.93 -36.16
CA GLU A 21 -26.65 -16.60 -36.14
C GLU A 21 -26.38 -15.95 -34.78
N ALA A 22 -25.28 -16.36 -34.14
CA ALA A 22 -24.35 -15.44 -33.47
C ALA A 22 -22.99 -16.11 -33.21
N TYR A 23 -22.20 -16.37 -34.26
CA TYR A 23 -20.83 -16.89 -34.17
C TYR A 23 -19.81 -15.84 -33.64
N PHE A 24 -20.24 -14.93 -32.75
CA PHE A 24 -19.41 -13.86 -32.16
C PHE A 24 -19.95 -13.42 -30.78
N ALA A 25 -19.51 -14.09 -29.71
CA ALA A 25 -19.67 -13.60 -28.33
C ALA A 25 -18.37 -13.76 -27.50
N GLY A 26 -17.22 -13.90 -28.18
CA GLY A 26 -15.90 -13.91 -27.57
C GLY A 26 -15.40 -12.50 -27.25
N GLN A 27 -16.01 -11.84 -26.26
CA GLN A 27 -15.41 -10.67 -25.60
C GLN A 27 -15.71 -10.72 -24.10
N HIS A 28 -14.66 -10.88 -23.28
CA HIS A 28 -14.76 -10.61 -21.85
C HIS A 28 -15.22 -9.17 -21.66
N ALA A 29 -16.26 -8.97 -20.85
CA ALA A 29 -16.73 -7.64 -20.50
C ALA A 29 -15.58 -6.86 -19.85
N VAL A 30 -15.01 -5.89 -20.59
CA VAL A 30 -13.92 -5.04 -20.13
C VAL A 30 -14.38 -4.30 -18.88
N ASP A 31 -13.61 -4.34 -17.79
CA ASP A 31 -13.99 -3.66 -16.55
C ASP A 31 -13.95 -2.13 -16.73
N THR A 32 -15.10 -1.57 -17.08
CA THR A 32 -15.29 -0.14 -17.29
C THR A 32 -15.20 0.69 -15.99
N LYS A 33 -15.09 0.06 -14.80
CA LYS A 33 -14.85 0.79 -13.54
C LYS A 33 -13.54 1.57 -13.55
N ALA A 34 -12.53 1.08 -14.29
CA ALA A 34 -11.28 1.81 -14.53
C ALA A 34 -11.50 3.13 -15.30
N PHE A 35 -12.43 3.13 -16.27
CA PHE A 35 -12.69 4.25 -17.17
C PHE A 35 -13.73 5.26 -16.65
N THR A 36 -14.54 4.89 -15.65
CA THR A 36 -15.57 5.78 -15.08
C THR A 36 -15.06 6.74 -14.00
N GLY A 37 -13.78 6.69 -13.61
CA GLY A 37 -13.19 7.56 -12.58
C GLY A 37 -13.62 7.25 -11.13
N LYS A 38 -14.69 6.46 -10.96
CA LYS A 38 -15.11 5.89 -9.66
C LYS A 38 -14.04 4.96 -9.10
N GLY A 39 -13.40 4.13 -9.93
CA GLY A 39 -12.28 3.26 -9.53
C GLY A 39 -11.08 4.04 -9.00
N ILE A 40 -10.61 5.06 -9.73
CA ILE A 40 -9.49 5.91 -9.30
C ILE A 40 -9.79 6.62 -7.97
N SER A 41 -11.03 7.08 -7.76
CA SER A 41 -11.41 7.72 -6.50
C SER A 41 -11.52 6.74 -5.31
N ALA A 42 -11.74 5.45 -5.56
CA ALA A 42 -11.59 4.43 -4.53
C ALA A 42 -10.11 4.21 -4.20
N GLN A 43 -9.27 3.98 -5.22
CA GLN A 43 -7.83 3.77 -5.08
C GLN A 43 -7.10 4.93 -4.37
N ILE A 44 -7.54 6.18 -4.56
CA ILE A 44 -7.01 7.34 -3.82
C ILE A 44 -7.29 7.20 -2.32
N ARG A 45 -8.52 6.80 -1.93
CA ARG A 45 -8.88 6.58 -0.52
C ARG A 45 -8.15 5.38 0.06
N ASP A 46 -7.95 4.32 -0.72
CA ASP A 46 -7.19 3.13 -0.29
C ASP A 46 -5.72 3.51 -0.02
N ALA A 47 -5.12 4.35 -0.89
CA ALA A 47 -3.77 4.87 -0.69
C ALA A 47 -3.69 5.86 0.51
N GLU A 48 -4.72 6.67 0.74
CA GLU A 48 -4.83 7.54 1.93
C GLU A 48 -4.96 6.73 3.22
N ALA A 49 -5.75 5.67 3.22
CA ALA A 49 -5.88 4.74 4.35
C ALA A 49 -4.56 4.03 4.66
N ALA A 50 -3.85 3.54 3.64
CA ALA A 50 -2.53 2.93 3.79
C ALA A 50 -1.46 3.93 4.28
N MET A 51 -1.56 5.21 3.90
CA MET A 51 -0.72 6.27 4.49
C MET A 51 -1.02 6.46 5.98
N GLN A 52 -2.30 6.48 6.36
CA GLN A 52 -2.71 6.68 7.76
C GLN A 52 -2.33 5.49 8.65
N GLU A 53 -2.55 4.26 8.19
CA GLU A 53 -2.15 3.04 8.92
C GLU A 53 -0.65 3.06 9.26
N VAL A 54 0.20 3.47 8.31
CA VAL A 54 1.64 3.59 8.55
C VAL A 54 1.98 4.76 9.50
N VAL A 55 1.20 5.85 9.51
CA VAL A 55 1.36 6.94 10.49
C VAL A 55 0.97 6.48 11.89
N ASP A 56 -0.09 5.69 12.03
CA ASP A 56 -0.52 5.13 13.32
C ASP A 56 0.54 4.17 13.87
N ASP A 57 1.12 3.30 13.02
CA ASP A 57 2.27 2.46 13.37
C ASP A 57 3.51 3.26 13.76
N MET A 58 3.81 4.35 13.04
CA MET A 58 4.90 5.25 13.39
C MET A 58 4.68 5.90 14.76
N GLU A 59 3.46 6.33 15.09
CA GLU A 59 3.17 6.92 16.40
C GLU A 59 3.22 5.88 17.52
N ARG A 60 2.73 4.65 17.29
CA ARG A 60 2.89 3.54 18.26
C ARG A 60 4.35 3.32 18.62
N VAL A 61 5.22 3.22 17.61
CA VAL A 61 6.67 3.04 17.82
C VAL A 61 7.30 4.27 18.50
N ARG A 62 6.92 5.48 18.10
CA ARG A 62 7.39 6.70 18.77
C ARG A 62 6.98 6.75 20.24
N VAL A 63 5.74 6.42 20.58
CA VAL A 63 5.22 6.42 21.96
C VAL A 63 5.92 5.36 22.81
N LEU A 64 6.09 4.14 22.31
CA LEU A 64 6.83 3.07 23.00
C LEU A 64 8.29 3.45 23.30
N LEU A 65 8.85 4.39 22.53
CA LEU A 65 10.23 4.86 22.68
C LEU A 65 10.35 6.22 23.38
N LEU A 66 9.25 6.82 23.85
CA LEU A 66 9.29 8.06 24.64
C LEU A 66 10.01 7.86 25.98
N ASP A 67 9.89 6.67 26.59
CA ASP A 67 10.49 6.35 27.89
C ASP A 67 11.95 5.85 27.75
N TYR A 68 12.37 5.45 26.55
CA TYR A 68 13.70 4.89 26.26
C TYR A 68 14.65 5.96 25.68
N GLN A 69 14.94 6.99 26.48
CA GLN A 69 15.75 8.15 26.08
C GLN A 69 17.25 7.98 26.36
N VAL A 70 17.93 7.07 25.66
CA VAL A 70 19.40 6.95 25.78
C VAL A 70 20.06 8.20 25.18
N TYR A 71 20.85 8.93 25.98
CA TYR A 71 21.44 10.26 25.65
C TYR A 71 20.47 11.33 25.14
N GLY A 72 19.20 11.28 25.54
CA GLY A 72 18.18 12.19 25.00
C GLY A 72 17.99 12.04 23.48
N MET A 73 18.31 10.87 22.93
CA MET A 73 17.99 10.53 21.55
C MET A 73 16.53 10.05 21.51
N ILE A 74 15.70 10.77 20.77
CA ILE A 74 14.26 10.51 20.68
C ILE A 74 13.83 10.36 19.22
N LEU A 75 12.76 9.61 18.97
CA LEU A 75 12.06 9.63 17.69
C LEU A 75 11.04 10.76 17.64
N ILE A 76 11.01 11.48 16.51
CA ILE A 76 10.00 12.49 16.22
C ILE A 76 9.42 12.31 14.81
N PHE A 77 8.21 12.81 14.62
CA PHE A 77 7.68 13.06 13.29
C PHE A 77 8.37 14.28 12.65
N HIS A 78 8.85 14.07 11.43
CA HIS A 78 9.37 15.09 10.55
C HIS A 78 8.44 15.25 9.36
N HIS A 79 7.71 16.37 9.35
CA HIS A 79 6.79 16.76 8.28
C HIS A 79 7.54 17.55 7.20
N ARG A 80 7.55 17.01 5.97
CA ARG A 80 8.10 17.70 4.80
C ARG A 80 7.09 18.71 4.26
N LYS A 81 7.58 19.77 3.61
CA LYS A 81 6.74 20.75 2.86
C LYS A 81 5.83 20.11 1.80
N THR A 82 6.15 18.89 1.35
CA THR A 82 5.34 18.09 0.41
C THR A 82 4.13 17.39 1.05
N GLY A 83 3.87 17.60 2.36
CA GLY A 83 2.87 16.86 3.12
C GLY A 83 3.29 15.43 3.50
N GLN A 84 4.52 15.02 3.17
CA GLN A 84 5.03 13.70 3.55
C GLN A 84 5.50 13.69 5.01
N VAL A 85 5.11 12.64 5.74
CA VAL A 85 5.55 12.36 7.10
C VAL A 85 6.68 11.33 7.08
N SER A 86 7.58 11.41 8.06
CA SER A 86 8.64 10.42 8.29
C SER A 86 9.09 10.45 9.74
N LEU A 87 9.43 9.30 10.32
CA LEU A 87 10.11 9.23 11.61
C LEU A 87 11.60 9.55 11.45
N ARG A 88 12.16 10.31 12.38
CA ARG A 88 13.60 10.64 12.47
C ARG A 88 14.09 10.70 13.90
N TRP A 89 15.36 10.30 14.08
CA TRP A 89 16.12 10.54 15.30
C TRP A 89 16.42 12.03 15.49
N ARG A 90 16.26 12.49 16.73
CA ARG A 90 16.57 13.85 17.18
C ARG A 90 17.31 13.78 18.51
N ASN A 91 18.39 14.53 18.61
CA ASN A 91 19.02 14.80 19.90
C ASN A 91 18.22 15.91 20.62
N GLN A 92 17.74 15.62 21.81
CA GLN A 92 16.88 16.50 22.60
C GLN A 92 17.64 17.70 23.16
N PHE A 93 18.89 17.54 23.59
CA PHE A 93 19.73 18.62 24.14
C PHE A 93 20.18 19.63 23.09
N LEU A 94 20.56 19.14 21.90
CA LEU A 94 20.97 19.97 20.76
C LEU A 94 19.77 20.43 19.92
N HIS A 95 18.57 19.92 20.20
CA HIS A 95 17.32 20.11 19.44
C HIS A 95 17.40 19.80 17.94
N LYS A 96 18.44 19.11 17.46
CA LYS A 96 18.75 18.85 16.05
C LYS A 96 18.42 17.42 15.63
N HIS A 97 18.01 17.25 14.37
CA HIS A 97 17.96 15.92 13.75
C HIS A 97 19.38 15.33 13.66
N VAL A 98 19.50 14.04 13.90
CA VAL A 98 20.75 13.28 13.78
C VAL A 98 20.56 12.12 12.81
N THR A 99 21.63 11.74 12.11
CA THR A 99 21.65 10.48 11.34
C THR A 99 21.80 9.32 12.30
N PHE A 100 21.32 8.13 11.92
CA PHE A 100 21.49 6.97 12.79
C PHE A 100 22.97 6.61 13.02
N THR A 101 23.85 6.84 12.05
CA THR A 101 25.31 6.67 12.21
C THR A 101 25.89 7.52 13.37
N VAL A 102 25.42 8.77 13.53
CA VAL A 102 25.83 9.64 14.66
C VAL A 102 25.23 9.17 15.99
N VAL A 103 24.09 8.47 15.95
CA VAL A 103 23.50 7.82 17.14
C VAL A 103 24.29 6.54 17.48
N GLU A 104 24.65 5.74 16.49
CA GLU A 104 25.39 4.48 16.59
C GLU A 104 26.77 4.65 17.23
N GLU A 105 27.54 5.67 16.81
CA GLU A 105 28.84 6.02 17.41
C GLU A 105 28.75 6.33 18.92
N GLU A 106 27.66 6.96 19.35
CA GLU A 106 27.40 7.23 20.78
C GLU A 106 26.94 5.96 21.52
N LEU A 107 26.10 5.12 20.88
CA LEU A 107 25.59 3.89 21.47
C LEU A 107 26.67 2.80 21.63
N GLN A 108 27.70 2.77 20.80
CA GLN A 108 28.82 1.80 20.92
C GLN A 108 29.49 1.83 22.29
N LYS A 109 29.39 2.94 23.02
CA LYS A 109 29.91 3.11 24.39
C LYS A 109 29.11 2.31 25.45
N HIS A 110 27.97 1.71 25.07
CA HIS A 110 27.00 1.07 25.99
C HIS A 110 26.93 -0.45 25.89
N GLY A 111 27.83 -1.05 25.10
CA GLY A 111 27.85 -2.50 24.85
C GLY A 111 26.99 -2.93 23.66
N SER A 112 27.24 -4.16 23.21
CA SER A 112 26.65 -4.76 22.00
C SER A 112 25.13 -4.70 21.97
N ASP A 113 24.49 -5.03 23.09
CA ASP A 113 23.06 -5.36 23.13
C ASP A 113 22.20 -4.11 22.93
N VAL A 114 22.68 -2.96 23.44
CA VAL A 114 22.04 -1.65 23.25
C VAL A 114 22.16 -1.21 21.79
N VAL A 115 23.34 -1.38 21.17
CA VAL A 115 23.57 -1.07 19.75
C VAL A 115 22.69 -1.95 18.87
N GLU A 116 22.65 -3.26 19.12
CA GLU A 116 21.85 -4.21 18.33
C GLU A 116 20.35 -3.89 18.43
N TRP A 117 19.85 -3.55 19.62
CA TRP A 117 18.47 -3.16 19.83
C TRP A 117 18.11 -1.86 19.08
N TYR A 118 18.93 -0.82 19.19
CA TYR A 118 18.73 0.43 18.44
C TYR A 118 18.84 0.23 16.92
N GLY A 119 19.70 -0.68 16.46
CA GLY A 119 19.79 -1.09 15.06
C GLY A 119 18.46 -1.66 14.55
N LYS A 120 17.88 -2.62 15.27
CA LYS A 120 16.55 -3.20 14.97
C LYS A 120 15.45 -2.14 14.94
N VAL A 121 15.46 -1.19 15.88
CA VAL A 121 14.52 -0.06 15.91
C VAL A 121 14.69 0.84 14.69
N ASN A 122 15.93 1.16 14.32
CA ASN A 122 16.23 1.99 13.15
C ASN A 122 15.80 1.30 11.83
N ASP A 123 16.00 0.00 11.70
CA ASP A 123 15.53 -0.77 10.54
C ASP A 123 14.00 -0.78 10.43
N ALA A 124 13.29 -0.93 11.55
CA ALA A 124 11.84 -0.80 11.60
C ALA A 124 11.38 0.61 11.17
N VAL A 125 12.00 1.66 11.72
CA VAL A 125 11.76 3.07 11.35
C VAL A 125 11.97 3.31 9.84
N ASN A 126 13.04 2.77 9.26
CA ASN A 126 13.30 2.86 7.82
C ASN A 126 12.28 2.06 7.00
N GLY A 127 11.81 0.92 7.50
CA GLY A 127 10.71 0.13 6.95
C GLY A 127 9.41 0.93 6.87
N PHE A 128 8.97 1.57 7.96
CA PHE A 128 7.78 2.42 7.97
C PHE A 128 7.93 3.61 7.03
N ASN A 129 9.07 4.31 7.06
CA ASN A 129 9.38 5.43 6.16
C ASN A 129 9.27 5.02 4.68
N LYS A 130 9.71 3.82 4.33
CA LYS A 130 9.60 3.26 2.97
C LYS A 130 8.15 2.92 2.61
N LYS A 131 7.38 2.27 3.49
CA LYS A 131 5.95 1.96 3.30
C LYS A 131 5.14 3.23 3.03
N TYR A 132 5.30 4.25 3.88
CA TYR A 132 4.60 5.54 3.73
C TYR A 132 4.95 6.21 2.39
N LEU A 133 6.22 6.20 2.00
CA LEU A 133 6.66 6.80 0.73
C LEU A 133 6.04 6.10 -0.49
N VAL A 134 5.87 4.78 -0.46
CA VAL A 134 5.19 4.03 -1.52
C VAL A 134 3.73 4.45 -1.63
N ALA A 135 2.98 4.46 -0.52
CA ALA A 135 1.57 4.85 -0.51
C ALA A 135 1.36 6.33 -0.92
N ALA A 136 2.22 7.24 -0.44
CA ALA A 136 2.18 8.65 -0.80
C ALA A 136 2.50 8.91 -2.28
N ASN A 137 3.44 8.16 -2.86
CA ASN A 137 3.74 8.24 -4.29
C ASN A 137 2.60 7.67 -5.14
N GLU A 138 1.95 6.59 -4.71
CA GLU A 138 0.79 6.02 -5.40
C GLU A 138 -0.41 6.99 -5.37
N ARG A 139 -0.72 7.57 -4.21
CA ARG A 139 -1.73 8.65 -4.09
C ARG A 139 -1.44 9.79 -5.06
N LYS A 140 -0.18 10.25 -5.14
CA LYS A 140 0.24 11.30 -6.08
C LYS A 140 0.04 10.88 -7.55
N ARG A 141 0.38 9.64 -7.92
CA ARG A 141 0.17 9.09 -9.26
C ARG A 141 -1.31 9.07 -9.64
N LEU A 142 -2.17 8.62 -8.72
CA LEU A 142 -3.62 8.51 -8.92
C LEU A 142 -4.29 9.89 -9.05
N LEU A 143 -3.84 10.90 -8.30
CA LEU A 143 -4.32 12.28 -8.47
C LEU A 143 -3.99 12.83 -9.87
N VAL A 144 -2.75 12.66 -10.34
CA VAL A 144 -2.36 13.05 -11.71
C VAL A 144 -3.21 12.33 -12.77
N LEU A 145 -3.53 11.04 -12.58
CA LEU A 145 -4.42 10.30 -13.49
C LEU A 145 -5.87 10.79 -13.44
N LYS A 146 -6.36 11.23 -12.28
CA LYS A 146 -7.71 11.80 -12.11
C LYS A 146 -7.85 13.18 -12.75
N GLU A 147 -6.77 13.96 -12.76
CA GLU A 147 -6.69 15.31 -13.34
C GLU A 147 -6.44 15.31 -14.86
N GLN A 148 -5.96 14.21 -15.44
CA GLN A 148 -5.84 14.10 -16.89
C GLN A 148 -7.22 14.24 -17.54
N PRO A 149 -7.38 15.16 -18.52
CA PRO A 149 -8.65 15.29 -19.22
C PRO A 149 -8.94 13.96 -19.92
N LYS A 150 -10.19 13.49 -19.81
CA LYS A 150 -10.68 12.38 -20.62
C LYS A 150 -10.43 12.74 -22.08
N ARG A 151 -9.39 12.17 -22.70
CA ARG A 151 -9.13 12.34 -24.14
C ARG A 151 -10.41 11.91 -24.83
N ALA A 152 -11.08 12.86 -25.47
CA ALA A 152 -12.28 12.58 -26.23
C ALA A 152 -11.87 11.67 -27.38
N THR A 153 -12.20 10.38 -27.26
CA THR A 153 -12.19 9.44 -28.38
C THR A 153 -13.31 9.84 -29.34
N PHE A 154 -13.04 10.89 -30.12
CA PHE A 154 -13.80 11.19 -31.31
C PHE A 154 -13.49 10.10 -32.34
N ASN A 155 -14.43 9.18 -32.50
CA ASN A 155 -14.49 8.34 -33.69
C ASN A 155 -14.75 9.22 -34.92
N LYS A 156 -13.97 9.00 -35.97
CA LYS A 156 -14.46 8.71 -37.32
C LYS A 156 -13.35 8.06 -38.14
#